data_AF-A0A350DG56-F1
#
_entry.id   AF-A0A350DG56-F1
#
_cell.length_a   1.000
_cell.length_b   1.000
_cell.length_c   1.000
_cell.angle_alpha   90.00
_cell.angle_beta   90.00
_cell.angle_gamma   90.00
#
_symmetry.space_group_name_H-M   'P 1'
#
loop_
_entity.id
_entity.type
_entity.pdbx_description
1 polymer ?
#
loop_
_entity_poly.entity_id
_entity_poly.type
_entity_poly.pdbx_seq_one_letter_code
_entity_poly.pdbx_strand_id
1 'polypeptide(L)'
;YDGINHANALLRANYPDEFRSMTHFRHQGFTNEVSMVLDAVARGLGFTVVSRLVLETSPWQRQVKALALPQAINEVLYLLRRQDSVLPKRYEKLLNGFHDQRLQEKTPLIPE
;
A
#
# COMPACT_ATOMS: atom_id res chain seq x y z
N TYR A 1 12.76 0.23 9.12
CA TYR A 1 12.15 1.01 8.04
C TYR A 1 10.99 0.21 7.48
N ASP A 2 9.79 0.76 7.56
CA ASP A 2 8.55 0.01 7.31
C ASP A 2 8.44 -0.52 5.87
N GLY A 3 8.88 0.28 4.88
CA GLY A 3 8.90 -0.14 3.48
C GLY A 3 9.74 -1.39 3.19
N ILE A 4 10.85 -1.61 3.92
CA ILE A 4 11.66 -2.84 3.79
C ILE A 4 10.90 -4.05 4.34
N ASN A 5 10.14 -3.87 5.43
CA ASN A 5 9.35 -4.95 6.00
C ASN A 5 8.21 -5.34 5.06
N HIS A 6 7.49 -4.35 4.49
CA HIS A 6 6.45 -4.59 3.50
C HIS A 6 7.00 -5.27 2.23
N ALA A 7 8.15 -4.81 1.71
CA ALA A 7 8.79 -5.44 0.56
C ALA A 7 9.21 -6.88 0.86
N ASN A 8 9.82 -7.15 2.01
CA ASN A 8 10.18 -8.51 2.42
C ASN A 8 8.96 -9.42 2.51
N ALA A 9 7.87 -8.97 3.15
CA ALA A 9 6.65 -9.77 3.28
C ALA A 9 6.04 -10.10 1.91
N LEU A 10 5.92 -9.11 1.03
CA LEU A 10 5.35 -9.28 -0.31
C LEU A 10 6.22 -10.19 -1.19
N LEU A 11 7.54 -9.97 -1.21
CA LEU A 11 8.44 -10.71 -2.09
C LEU A 11 8.67 -12.15 -1.61
N ARG A 12 8.75 -12.40 -0.29
CA ARG A 12 8.81 -13.78 0.24
C ARG A 12 7.58 -14.60 -0.11
N ALA A 13 6.40 -13.98 -0.06
CA ALA A 13 5.14 -14.61 -0.40
C ALA A 13 5.05 -14.98 -1.89
N ASN A 14 5.56 -14.11 -2.77
CA ASN A 14 5.39 -14.27 -4.22
C ASN A 14 6.57 -14.94 -4.94
N TYR A 15 7.76 -14.94 -4.33
CA TYR A 15 9.00 -15.49 -4.92
C TYR A 15 9.78 -16.33 -3.90
N PRO A 16 9.18 -17.39 -3.32
CA PRO A 16 9.81 -18.16 -2.24
C PRO A 16 11.14 -18.82 -2.65
N ASP A 17 11.27 -19.22 -3.91
CA ASP A 17 12.47 -19.90 -4.41
C ASP A 17 13.59 -18.93 -4.81
N GLU A 18 13.27 -17.69 -5.15
CA GLU A 18 14.22 -16.69 -5.69
C GLU A 18 14.57 -15.61 -4.67
N PHE A 19 13.59 -15.12 -3.91
CA PHE A 19 13.79 -14.05 -2.95
C PHE A 19 14.43 -14.57 -1.66
N ARG A 20 15.58 -14.01 -1.29
CA ARG A 20 16.29 -14.34 -0.04
C ARG A 20 16.33 -13.16 0.93
N SER A 21 16.67 -11.98 0.42
CA SER A 21 16.85 -10.77 1.22
C SER A 21 16.80 -9.51 0.37
N MET A 22 16.34 -8.41 0.95
CA MET A 22 16.44 -7.07 0.34
C MET A 22 17.89 -6.63 0.10
N THR A 23 18.88 -7.23 0.77
CA THR A 23 20.31 -6.92 0.59
C THR A 23 20.84 -7.26 -0.81
N HIS A 24 20.14 -8.09 -1.58
CA HIS A 24 20.48 -8.39 -2.98
C HIS A 24 20.06 -7.29 -3.95
N PHE A 25 19.24 -6.34 -3.51
CA PHE A 25 18.81 -5.21 -4.33
C PHE A 25 19.75 -4.03 -4.14
N ARG A 26 20.08 -3.35 -5.24
CA ARG A 26 20.86 -2.12 -5.18
C ARG A 26 20.04 -1.04 -4.48
N HIS A 27 20.51 -0.57 -3.33
CA HIS A 27 19.93 0.57 -2.65
C HIS A 27 20.41 1.87 -3.32
N GLN A 28 19.49 2.63 -3.92
CA GLN A 28 19.80 3.89 -4.62
C GLN A 28 19.51 5.14 -3.79
N GLY A 29 18.77 5.01 -2.69
CA GLY A 29 18.41 6.12 -1.82
C GLY A 29 17.22 5.76 -0.93
N PHE A 30 16.93 6.62 0.04
CA PHE A 30 15.79 6.50 0.91
C PHE A 30 15.00 7.82 0.92
N THR A 31 13.69 7.73 1.09
CA THR A 31 12.83 8.87 1.41
C THR A 31 11.83 8.45 2.48
N ASN A 32 11.55 9.35 3.41
CA ASN A 32 10.49 9.18 4.39
C ASN A 32 9.16 9.80 3.91
N GLU A 33 9.18 10.52 2.79
CA GLU A 33 8.01 11.15 2.21
C GLU A 33 7.35 10.20 1.21
N VAL A 34 6.19 9.67 1.60
CA VAL A 34 5.40 8.73 0.81
C VAL A 34 5.00 9.33 -0.54
N SER A 35 4.78 10.64 -0.62
CA SER A 35 4.48 11.35 -1.87
C SER A 35 5.67 11.35 -2.84
N MET A 36 6.91 11.32 -2.34
CA MET A 36 8.13 11.33 -3.15
C MET A 36 8.59 9.93 -3.56
N VAL A 37 8.16 8.87 -2.88
CA VAL A 37 8.62 7.51 -3.20
C VAL A 37 8.25 7.11 -4.64
N LEU A 38 7.10 7.56 -5.13
CA LEU A 38 6.65 7.30 -6.49
C LEU A 38 7.27 8.23 -7.55
N ASP A 39 7.80 9.40 -7.15
CA ASP A 39 8.58 10.26 -8.05
C ASP A 39 9.88 9.55 -8.48
N ALA A 40 10.57 8.91 -7.54
CA ALA A 40 11.76 8.13 -7.84
C ALA A 40 11.47 6.97 -8.81
N VAL A 41 10.35 6.28 -8.63
CA VAL A 41 9.90 5.20 -9.53
C VAL A 41 9.53 5.74 -10.90
N ALA A 42 8.79 6.86 -10.96
CA ALA A 42 8.43 7.50 -12.23
C ALA A 42 9.65 7.97 -13.03
N ARG A 43 10.74 8.35 -12.35
CA ARG A 43 12.03 8.71 -12.97
C ARG A 43 12.89 7.51 -13.36
N GLY A 44 12.44 6.28 -13.10
CA GLY A 44 13.17 5.05 -13.46
C GLY A 44 14.31 4.68 -12.50
N LEU A 45 14.33 5.20 -11.27
CA LEU A 45 15.37 4.91 -10.27
C LEU A 45 15.16 3.57 -9.56
N GLY A 46 14.13 2.80 -9.92
CA GLY A 46 13.90 1.46 -9.40
C GLY A 46 12.42 1.18 -9.16
N PHE A 47 12.14 0.44 -8.08
CA PHE A 47 10.79 0.04 -7.69
C PHE A 47 10.55 0.38 -6.22
N THR A 48 9.29 0.32 -5.82
CA THR A 48 8.88 0.45 -4.42
C THR A 48 7.72 -0.49 -4.13
N VAL A 49 7.55 -0.85 -2.86
CA VAL A 49 6.37 -1.55 -2.36
C VAL A 49 5.64 -0.57 -1.44
N VAL A 50 4.43 -0.20 -1.84
CA VAL A 50 3.57 0.77 -1.15
C VAL A 50 2.15 0.23 -1.09
N SER A 51 1.37 0.71 -0.12
CA SER A 51 -0.05 0.37 -0.07
C SER A 51 -0.79 0.92 -1.29
N ARG A 52 -1.88 0.25 -1.67
CA ARG A 52 -2.72 0.67 -2.79
C ARG A 52 -3.21 2.12 -2.65
N LEU A 53 -3.51 2.56 -1.43
CA LEU A 53 -3.96 3.92 -1.14
C LEU A 53 -2.91 4.99 -1.51
N VAL A 54 -1.63 4.70 -1.31
CA VAL A 54 -0.55 5.60 -1.69
C VAL A 54 -0.52 5.78 -3.21
N LEU A 55 -0.71 4.71 -3.97
CA LEU A 55 -0.79 4.80 -5.42
C LEU A 55 -2.02 5.61 -5.85
N GLU A 56 -3.21 5.30 -5.33
CA GLU A 56 -4.48 5.95 -5.70
C GLU A 56 -4.53 7.45 -5.40
N THR A 57 -3.78 7.90 -4.40
CA THR A 57 -3.68 9.33 -4.03
C THR A 57 -2.49 10.03 -4.69
N SER A 58 -1.65 9.31 -5.43
CA SER A 58 -0.42 9.84 -6.01
C SER A 58 -0.68 10.64 -7.29
N PRO A 59 0.06 11.74 -7.54
CA PRO A 59 0.06 12.38 -8.85
C PRO A 59 0.71 11.51 -9.95
N TRP A 60 1.46 10.47 -9.59
CA TRP A 60 2.25 9.65 -10.52
C TRP A 60 1.51 8.42 -11.06
N GLN A 61 0.21 8.26 -10.78
CA GLN A 61 -0.59 7.08 -11.16
C GLN A 61 -0.47 6.65 -12.62
N ARG A 62 -0.33 7.62 -13.54
CA ARG A 62 -0.24 7.35 -14.98
C ARG A 62 1.19 7.09 -15.47
N GLN A 63 2.19 7.35 -14.62
CA GLN A 63 3.62 7.21 -14.95
C GLN A 63 4.27 6.01 -14.27
N VAL A 64 3.59 5.42 -13.28
CA VAL A 64 4.02 4.18 -12.63
C VAL A 64 3.03 3.05 -12.96
N LYS A 65 3.52 1.82 -12.95
CA LYS A 65 2.69 0.63 -13.18
C LYS A 65 2.72 -0.26 -11.94
N ALA A 66 1.55 -0.50 -11.35
CA ALA A 66 1.41 -1.52 -10.33
C ALA A 66 1.56 -2.92 -10.96
N LEU A 67 2.37 -3.77 -10.35
CA LEU A 67 2.51 -5.16 -10.75
C LEU A 67 1.49 -6.00 -9.98
N ALA A 68 0.68 -6.77 -10.70
CA ALA A 68 -0.19 -7.77 -10.10
C ALA A 68 0.65 -8.99 -9.74
N LEU A 69 0.66 -9.35 -8.46
CA LEU A 69 1.35 -10.52 -7.94
C LEU A 69 0.34 -11.59 -7.51
N PRO A 70 0.67 -12.90 -7.60
CA PRO A 70 -0.26 -13.99 -7.26
C PRO A 70 -0.84 -13.92 -5.85
N GLN A 71 0.00 -13.56 -4.88
CA GLN A 71 -0.36 -13.46 -3.47
C GLN A 71 -0.41 -11.99 -3.03
N ALA A 72 -1.62 -11.50 -2.78
CA ALA A 72 -1.83 -10.20 -2.19
C ALA A 72 -1.50 -10.21 -0.68
N ILE A 73 -0.72 -9.25 -0.22
CA ILE A 73 -0.49 -8.98 1.20
C ILE A 73 -1.35 -7.79 1.61
N ASN A 74 -2.12 -7.98 2.68
CA ASN A 74 -3.01 -6.95 3.22
C ASN A 74 -2.49 -6.46 4.57
N GLU A 75 -2.51 -5.14 4.76
CA GLU A 75 -2.27 -4.50 6.05
C GLU A 75 -3.59 -4.25 6.77
N VAL A 76 -3.57 -4.33 8.10
CA VAL A 76 -4.74 -4.01 8.93
C VAL A 76 -4.64 -2.55 9.33
N LEU A 77 -5.65 -1.76 8.95
CA LEU A 77 -5.79 -0.38 9.40
C LEU A 77 -6.69 -0.34 10.65
N TYR A 78 -6.21 0.32 11.70
CA TYR A 78 -6.96 0.46 12.95
C TYR A 78 -7.55 1.86 13.07
N LEU A 79 -8.85 1.92 13.40
CA LEU A 79 -9.51 3.16 13.76
C LEU A 79 -9.33 3.41 15.26
N LEU A 80 -8.48 4.38 15.61
CA LEU A 80 -8.26 4.75 17.01
C LEU A 80 -9.26 5.81 17.46
N ARG A 81 -9.85 5.60 18.64
CA ARG A 81 -10.74 6.55 19.30
C ARG A 81 -10.36 6.72 20.76
N ARG A 82 -10.56 7.93 21.26
CA ARG A 82 -10.52 8.19 22.71
C ARG A 82 -11.70 7.50 23.38
N GLN A 83 -11.44 6.77 24.46
CA GLN A 83 -12.47 6.04 25.19
C GLN A 83 -13.48 6.98 25.85
N ASP A 84 -13.01 8.13 26.32
CA ASP A 84 -13.76 9.16 27.04
C ASP A 84 -14.49 10.15 26.11
N SER A 85 -14.37 9.99 24.78
CA SER A 85 -15.02 10.85 23.81
C SER A 85 -16.17 10.14 23.11
N VAL A 86 -17.32 10.81 23.06
CA VAL A 86 -18.42 10.41 22.16
C VAL A 86 -18.07 10.89 20.75
N LEU A 87 -18.13 9.99 19.76
CA LEU A 87 -17.91 10.35 18.37
C LEU A 87 -19.19 11.03 17.83
N PRO A 88 -19.13 12.28 17.34
CA PRO A 88 -20.31 12.91 16.76
C PRO A 88 -20.85 12.09 15.58
N LYS A 89 -22.18 11.91 15.50
CA LYS A 89 -22.86 11.11 14.45
C LYS A 89 -22.44 11.42 13.01
N ARG A 90 -22.05 12.67 12.73
CA ARG A 90 -21.53 13.08 11.41
C ARG A 90 -20.23 12.35 11.03
N TYR A 91 -19.34 12.12 11.99
CA TYR A 91 -18.09 11.38 11.75
C TYR A 91 -18.33 9.88 11.70
N GLU A 92 -19.26 9.33 12.50
CA GLU A 92 -19.71 7.94 12.36
C GLU A 92 -20.20 7.66 10.94
N LYS A 93 -21.06 8.55 10.40
CA LYS A 93 -21.56 8.43 9.04
C LYS A 93 -20.43 8.45 7.99
N LEU A 94 -19.44 9.34 8.15
CA LEU A 94 -18.29 9.41 7.24
C LEU A 94 -17.42 8.15 7.32
N LEU A 95 -17.12 7.67 8.52
CA LEU A 95 -16.28 6.50 8.73
C LEU A 95 -16.95 5.22 8.24
N ASN A 96 -18.25 5.04 8.51
CA ASN A 96 -19.01 3.92 7.97
C ASN A 96 -19.05 3.97 6.44
N GLY A 97 -19.33 5.14 5.85
CA GLY A 97 -19.31 5.30 4.40
C GLY A 97 -17.95 4.96 3.77
N PHE A 98 -16.86 5.41 4.39
CA PHE A 98 -15.51 5.06 3.96
C PHE A 98 -15.25 3.55 4.07
N HIS A 99 -15.66 2.93 5.17
CA HIS A 99 -15.51 1.49 5.37
C HIS A 99 -16.28 0.67 4.32
N ASP A 100 -17.53 1.03 4.06
CA ASP A 100 -18.40 0.34 3.09
C ASP A 100 -17.84 0.45 1.67
N GLN A 101 -17.35 1.63 1.27
CA GLN A 101 -16.68 1.84 -0.01
C GLN A 101 -15.49 0.88 -0.17
N ARG A 102 -14.65 0.74 0.86
CA ARG A 102 -13.45 -0.11 0.80
C ARG A 102 -13.76 -1.61 0.80
N LEU A 103 -14.86 -2.04 1.42
CA LEU A 103 -15.30 -3.43 1.35
C LEU A 103 -15.73 -3.83 -0.07
N GLN A 104 -16.41 -2.93 -0.78
CA GLN A 104 -16.84 -3.17 -2.17
C GLN A 104 -15.64 -3.31 -3.11
N GLU A 105 -14.62 -2.47 -2.96
CA GLU A 105 -13.38 -2.51 -3.76
C GLU A 105 -12.53 -3.78 -3.53
N LYS A 106 -12.68 -4.45 -2.39
CA LYS A 106 -11.94 -5.68 -2.05
C LYS A 106 -12.55 -6.95 -2.64
N THR A 107 -13.80 -6.88 -3.12
CA THR A 107 -14.45 -7.98 -3.84
C THR A 107 -13.95 -7.95 -5.29
N PRO A 108 -13.24 -8.98 -5.78
CA PRO A 108 -12.84 -8.97 -7.18
C PRO A 108 -14.10 -8.95 -8.04
N LEU A 109 -14.20 -7.95 -8.91
CA LEU A 109 -15.00 -8.08 -10.13
C LEU A 109 -14.33 -9.21 -10.92
N ILE A 110 -14.78 -10.45 -10.70
CA ILE A 110 -14.56 -11.56 -11.61
C ILE A 110 -15.52 -11.28 -12.77
N PRO A 111 -15.05 -10.91 -13.97
CA PRO A 111 -15.90 -10.96 -15.14
C PRO A 111 -16.11 -12.45 -15.46
N GLU A 112 -17.35 -12.86 -15.70
CA GLU A 112 -17.69 -14.13 -16.35
C GLU A 112 -17.03 -14.25 -17.74
#